data_AF-A0A4R2BBU2-F1
#
_entry.id   AF-A0A4R2BBU2-F1
#
_cell.length_a   1.000
_cell.length_b   1.000
_cell.length_c   1.000
_cell.angle_alpha   90.00
_cell.angle_beta   90.00
_cell.angle_gamma   90.00
#
_symmetry.space_group_name_H-M   'P 1'
#
loop_
_entity.id
_entity.type
_entity.pdbx_description
1 polymer ?
#
loop_
_entity_poly.entity_id
_entity_poly.type
_entity_poly.pdbx_seq_one_letter_code
_entity_poly.pdbx_strand_id
1 'polypeptide(L)'
;MREMYSSIVENIKSAIMVIDPQNMVVSVNQQCEKLLKVNREDILYKDIFQAFPDAPEEVRHIENAMKYEQEYVVDVMPYKWGPYNAYFTLQTKLLYEDGLVVGAMAEFSDITKYIEREAALKKSVEEMAANLVPISCSIAVLPLTQPIVSELEPGYFIEKVLTSVHSLQITKVILDVTAIYEADANFYDSITLLARGMKLIGKEMILTGFRPQVAKQMAAMGVNLRGIEIYPTLKRAMEVY
;
A
#
# COMPACT_ATOMS: atom_id res chain seq x y z
N MET A 1 14.94 23.73 37.50
CA MET A 1 15.48 22.74 36.55
C MET A 1 14.43 21.69 36.14
N ARG A 2 13.69 21.05 37.08
CA ARG A 2 12.57 20.13 36.78
C ARG A 2 11.47 20.70 35.86
N GLU A 3 11.07 21.95 36.06
CA GLU A 3 9.97 22.58 35.27
C GLU A 3 10.31 22.75 33.78
N MET A 4 11.57 23.06 33.45
CA MET A 4 12.00 23.28 32.05
C MET A 4 12.06 21.97 31.25
N TYR A 5 12.43 20.86 31.90
CA TYR A 5 12.37 19.52 31.28
C TYR A 5 10.92 19.06 31.06
N SER A 6 10.00 19.39 31.97
CA SER A 6 8.56 19.11 31.79
C SER A 6 8.00 19.84 30.55
N SER A 7 8.31 21.13 30.38
CA SER A 7 7.78 21.92 29.25
C SER A 7 8.33 21.54 27.87
N ILE A 8 9.53 20.95 27.79
CA ILE A 8 10.08 20.44 26.53
C ILE A 8 9.41 19.12 26.15
N VAL A 9 9.25 18.20 27.11
CA VAL A 9 8.56 16.91 26.94
C VAL A 9 7.07 17.11 26.63
N GLU A 10 6.45 18.15 27.16
CA GLU A 10 5.05 18.52 26.91
C GLU A 10 4.80 19.14 25.52
N ASN A 11 5.82 19.73 24.89
CA ASN A 11 5.71 20.32 23.54
C ASN A 11 6.12 19.36 22.41
N ILE A 12 6.67 18.20 22.75
CA ILE A 12 6.96 17.15 21.77
C ILE A 12 5.62 16.59 21.26
N LYS A 13 5.46 16.53 19.94
CA LYS A 13 4.24 16.00 19.28
C LYS A 13 4.07 14.49 19.46
N SER A 14 5.08 13.82 19.99
CA SER A 14 5.08 12.39 20.29
C SER A 14 4.51 12.11 21.68
N ALA A 15 3.78 11.00 21.79
CA ALA A 15 3.42 10.42 23.08
C ALA A 15 4.63 9.76 23.71
N ILE A 16 4.81 9.97 25.01
CA ILE A 16 5.89 9.39 25.80
C ILE A 16 5.30 8.68 27.00
N MET A 17 5.73 7.44 27.22
CA MET A 17 5.45 6.63 28.39
C MET A 17 6.76 6.09 28.96
N VAL A 18 6.85 6.00 30.28
CA VAL A 18 7.99 5.41 30.98
C VAL A 18 7.48 4.40 31.99
N ILE A 19 8.12 3.24 32.04
CA ILE A 19 7.92 2.21 33.06
C ILE A 19 9.20 1.98 33.88
N ASP A 20 9.03 1.51 35.11
CA ASP A 20 10.12 1.00 35.94
C ASP A 20 10.40 -0.49 35.68
N PRO A 21 11.41 -1.10 36.33
CA PRO A 21 11.74 -2.53 36.14
C PRO A 21 10.66 -3.50 36.63
N GLN A 22 9.67 -3.02 37.39
CA GLN A 22 8.50 -3.77 37.84
C GLN A 22 7.31 -3.61 36.89
N ASN A 23 7.50 -2.95 35.73
CA ASN A 23 6.48 -2.61 34.74
C ASN A 23 5.42 -1.62 35.24
N MET A 24 5.73 -0.83 36.27
CA MET A 24 4.85 0.22 36.76
C MET A 24 5.02 1.46 35.90
N VAL A 25 3.91 2.06 35.46
CA VAL A 25 3.94 3.30 34.68
C VAL A 25 4.35 4.47 35.58
N VAL A 26 5.56 4.99 35.42
CA VAL A 26 6.10 6.08 36.25
C VAL A 26 5.88 7.46 35.65
N SER A 27 5.71 7.54 34.32
CA SER A 27 5.48 8.81 33.64
C SER A 27 4.70 8.61 32.34
N VAL A 28 3.79 9.55 32.07
CA VAL A 28 3.09 9.70 30.79
C VAL A 28 2.91 11.18 30.49
N ASN A 29 3.08 11.58 29.23
CA ASN A 29 2.77 12.94 28.79
C ASN A 29 1.32 13.05 28.28
N GLN A 30 0.85 14.29 28.12
CA GLN A 30 -0.53 14.56 27.68
C GLN A 30 -0.85 13.95 26.30
N GLN A 31 0.15 13.82 25.44
CA GLN A 31 -0.04 13.24 24.11
C GLN A 31 -0.30 11.73 24.20
N CYS A 32 0.34 11.03 25.15
CA CYS A 32 0.07 9.63 25.46
C CYS A 32 -1.38 9.41 25.91
N GLU A 33 -1.90 10.26 26.81
CA GLU A 33 -3.30 10.22 27.25
C GLU A 33 -4.27 10.32 26.07
N LYS A 34 -4.01 11.27 25.16
CA LYS A 34 -4.83 11.51 23.97
C LYS A 34 -4.81 10.33 22.99
N LEU A 35 -3.63 9.80 22.66
CA LEU A 35 -3.48 8.72 21.68
C LEU A 35 -4.02 7.40 22.20
N LEU A 36 -3.75 7.08 23.47
CA LEU A 36 -4.23 5.86 24.10
C LEU A 36 -5.64 6.00 24.68
N LYS A 37 -6.26 7.19 24.64
CA LYS A 37 -7.60 7.47 25.18
C LYS A 37 -7.76 7.01 26.64
N VAL A 38 -6.73 7.26 27.44
CA VAL A 38 -6.67 6.92 28.87
C VAL A 38 -6.49 8.19 29.67
N ASN A 39 -7.03 8.22 30.89
CA ASN A 39 -6.69 9.30 31.82
C ASN A 39 -5.37 8.93 32.51
N ARG A 40 -4.45 9.89 32.61
CA ARG A 40 -3.17 9.68 33.32
C ARG A 40 -3.35 9.14 34.73
N GLU A 41 -4.31 9.64 35.49
CA GLU A 41 -4.57 9.21 36.87
C GLU A 41 -4.97 7.74 36.97
N ASP A 42 -5.55 7.18 35.91
CA ASP A 42 -6.00 5.79 35.89
C ASP A 42 -4.86 4.82 35.60
N ILE A 43 -3.73 5.27 35.06
CA ILE A 43 -2.62 4.41 34.64
C ILE A 43 -1.33 4.69 35.40
N LEU A 44 -1.13 5.92 35.91
CA LEU A 44 0.07 6.30 36.61
C LEU A 44 0.21 5.48 37.90
N TYR A 45 1.40 4.96 38.14
CA TYR A 45 1.74 4.07 39.25
C TYR A 45 0.90 2.79 39.30
N LYS A 46 0.40 2.33 38.16
CA LYS A 46 -0.17 0.99 38.00
C LYS A 46 0.73 0.14 37.11
N ASP A 47 0.59 -1.16 37.30
CA ASP A 47 1.21 -2.17 36.44
C ASP A 47 0.65 -2.02 35.01
N ILE A 48 1.53 -1.94 34.01
CA ILE A 48 1.16 -1.75 32.61
C ILE A 48 0.29 -2.89 32.06
N PHE A 49 0.46 -4.12 32.56
CA PHE A 49 -0.40 -5.27 32.21
C PHE A 49 -1.80 -5.11 32.80
N GLN A 50 -1.97 -4.41 33.91
CA GLN A 50 -3.29 -4.08 34.45
C GLN A 50 -3.90 -2.86 33.74
N ALA A 51 -3.08 -1.90 33.34
CA ALA A 51 -3.53 -0.73 32.56
C ALA A 51 -4.01 -1.14 31.16
N PHE A 52 -3.35 -2.12 30.54
CA PHE A 52 -3.65 -2.62 29.21
C PHE A 52 -3.69 -4.17 29.19
N PRO A 53 -4.72 -4.81 29.79
CA PRO A 53 -4.78 -6.26 29.92
C PRO A 53 -4.98 -6.97 28.59
N ASP A 54 -5.78 -6.37 27.70
CA ASP A 54 -6.12 -6.94 26.39
C ASP A 54 -5.10 -6.58 25.30
N ALA A 55 -3.99 -5.90 25.65
CA ALA A 55 -2.96 -5.54 24.68
C ALA A 55 -2.26 -6.80 24.15
N PRO A 56 -2.26 -7.02 22.82
CA PRO A 56 -1.55 -8.13 22.17
C PRO A 56 -0.04 -8.07 22.39
N GLU A 57 0.64 -9.21 22.33
CA GLU A 57 2.10 -9.29 22.53
C GLU A 57 2.86 -8.44 21.49
N GLU A 58 2.32 -8.31 20.28
CA GLU A 58 2.95 -7.57 19.19
C GLU A 58 3.03 -6.06 19.45
N VAL A 59 2.33 -5.52 20.45
CA VAL A 59 2.40 -4.09 20.79
C VAL A 59 3.14 -3.82 22.12
N ARG A 60 3.55 -4.87 22.85
CA ARG A 60 4.21 -4.80 24.18
C ARG A 60 5.71 -4.49 24.12
N HIS A 61 6.08 -3.51 23.32
CA HIS A 61 7.48 -3.22 23.04
C HIS A 61 8.23 -2.60 24.22
N ILE A 62 7.56 -1.80 25.06
CA ILE A 62 8.20 -1.18 26.22
C ILE A 62 8.51 -2.23 27.31
N GLU A 63 7.59 -3.18 27.52
CA GLU A 63 7.77 -4.32 28.41
C GLU A 63 8.84 -5.27 27.87
N ASN A 64 8.81 -5.56 26.57
CA ASN A 64 9.82 -6.39 25.91
C ASN A 64 11.21 -5.73 25.94
N ALA A 65 11.27 -4.40 25.84
CA ALA A 65 12.53 -3.68 25.96
C ALA A 65 13.14 -3.87 27.35
N MET A 66 12.32 -3.73 28.40
CA MET A 66 12.75 -3.97 29.78
C MET A 66 13.13 -5.44 30.02
N LYS A 67 12.34 -6.39 29.51
CA LYS A 67 12.51 -7.83 29.73
C LYS A 67 13.74 -8.42 29.03
N TYR A 68 14.00 -8.00 27.80
CA TYR A 68 15.10 -8.52 26.98
C TYR A 68 16.31 -7.57 26.95
N GLU A 69 16.23 -6.44 27.65
CA GLU A 69 17.24 -5.38 27.64
C GLU A 69 17.61 -4.97 26.20
N GLN A 70 16.59 -4.81 25.35
CA GLN A 70 16.75 -4.51 23.93
C GLN A 70 15.88 -3.33 23.50
N GLU A 71 16.45 -2.38 22.76
CA GLU A 71 15.69 -1.27 22.19
C GLU A 71 15.03 -1.67 20.86
N TYR A 72 13.83 -1.12 20.62
CA TYR A 72 13.03 -1.38 19.42
C TYR A 72 12.75 -0.08 18.69
N VAL A 73 12.79 -0.13 17.36
CA VAL A 73 12.36 0.95 16.46
C VAL A 73 11.43 0.33 15.44
N VAL A 74 10.20 0.84 15.36
CA VAL A 74 9.17 0.38 14.44
C VAL A 74 8.58 1.58 13.73
N ASP A 75 8.83 1.69 12.43
CA ASP A 75 8.36 2.82 11.62
C ASP A 75 6.85 2.80 11.42
N VAL A 76 6.25 1.61 11.31
CA VAL A 76 4.81 1.42 11.13
C VAL A 76 4.33 0.25 11.96
N MET A 77 3.83 0.53 13.16
CA MET A 77 3.22 -0.43 14.07
C MET A 77 1.69 -0.34 13.97
N PRO A 78 1.00 -1.41 13.51
CA PRO A 78 -0.45 -1.48 13.59
C PRO A 78 -0.88 -1.57 15.06
N TYR A 79 -1.60 -0.57 15.54
CA TYR A 79 -2.18 -0.55 16.89
C TYR A 79 -3.69 -0.78 16.78
N LYS A 80 -4.05 -2.04 16.53
CA LYS A 80 -5.40 -2.47 16.15
C LYS A 80 -5.94 -3.57 17.08
N TRP A 81 -6.52 -3.16 18.19
CA TRP A 81 -7.11 -4.06 19.17
C TRP A 81 -8.10 -3.29 20.05
N GLY A 82 -9.15 -3.94 20.53
CA GLY A 82 -10.22 -3.27 21.29
C GLY A 82 -10.79 -2.03 20.53
N PRO A 83 -10.82 -0.83 21.14
CA PRO A 83 -11.30 0.40 20.50
C PRO A 83 -10.24 1.10 19.63
N TYR A 84 -9.02 0.56 19.55
CA TYR A 84 -7.91 1.17 18.84
C TYR A 84 -7.88 0.69 17.39
N ASN A 85 -7.76 1.65 16.47
CA ASN A 85 -7.52 1.40 15.06
C ASN A 85 -6.63 2.51 14.51
N ALA A 86 -5.32 2.39 14.76
CA ALA A 86 -4.34 3.40 14.41
C ALA A 86 -3.03 2.76 13.92
N TYR A 87 -2.15 3.58 13.36
CA TYR A 87 -0.77 3.23 13.05
C TYR A 87 0.17 4.18 13.77
N PHE A 88 1.15 3.63 14.47
CA PHE A 88 2.13 4.40 15.23
C PHE A 88 3.54 4.15 14.71
N THR A 89 4.37 5.20 14.69
CA THR A 89 5.81 5.00 14.82
C THR A 89 6.11 4.74 16.29
N LEU A 90 7.06 3.88 16.60
CA LEU A 90 7.46 3.57 17.97
C LEU A 90 8.98 3.51 18.08
N GLN A 91 9.52 4.10 19.13
CA GLN A 91 10.89 3.88 19.56
C GLN A 91 10.93 3.63 21.07
N THR A 92 11.69 2.63 21.50
CA THR A 92 11.98 2.42 22.92
C THR A 92 13.42 2.79 23.26
N LYS A 93 13.64 3.19 24.50
CA LYS A 93 14.96 3.41 25.09
C LYS A 93 15.05 2.84 26.48
N LEU A 94 16.19 2.24 26.81
CA LEU A 94 16.49 1.84 28.18
C LEU A 94 17.02 3.02 28.98
N LEU A 95 16.59 3.15 30.22
CA LEU A 95 17.02 4.18 31.15
C LEU A 95 18.00 3.58 32.14
N TYR A 96 19.12 4.28 32.36
CA TYR A 96 20.20 3.81 33.22
C TYR A 96 20.51 4.81 34.32
N GLU A 97 20.77 4.29 35.52
CA GLU A 97 21.33 5.03 36.65
C GLU A 97 22.47 4.19 37.24
N ASP A 98 23.66 4.77 37.38
CA ASP A 98 24.88 4.09 37.83
C ASP A 98 25.20 2.77 37.10
N GLY A 99 24.83 2.68 35.81
CA GLY A 99 25.06 1.51 34.97
C GLY A 99 24.03 0.38 35.12
N LEU A 100 23.01 0.57 35.96
CA LEU A 100 21.88 -0.36 36.11
C LEU A 100 20.67 0.13 35.33
N VAL A 101 19.93 -0.78 34.70
CA VAL A 101 18.66 -0.45 34.05
C VAL A 101 17.63 -0.11 35.12
N VAL A 102 17.14 1.13 35.10
CA VAL A 102 16.14 1.65 36.05
C VAL A 102 14.77 1.88 35.40
N GLY A 103 14.62 1.51 34.13
CA GLY A 103 13.33 1.55 33.45
C GLY A 103 13.46 1.55 31.94
N ALA A 104 12.32 1.65 31.28
CA ALA A 104 12.23 1.79 29.83
C ALA A 104 11.30 2.94 29.48
N MET A 105 11.63 3.66 28.41
CA MET A 105 10.81 4.71 27.82
C MET A 105 10.33 4.23 26.44
N ALA A 106 9.06 4.47 26.13
CA ALA A 106 8.54 4.38 24.78
C ALA A 106 8.08 5.76 24.31
N GLU A 107 8.53 6.13 23.12
CA GLU A 107 8.04 7.27 22.36
C GLU A 107 7.25 6.74 21.15
N PHE A 108 6.04 7.25 20.94
CA PHE A 108 5.24 6.89 19.77
C PHE A 108 4.46 8.06 19.20
N SER A 109 4.24 8.04 17.88
CA SER A 109 3.53 9.10 17.17
C SER A 109 2.49 8.53 16.21
N ASP A 110 1.35 9.22 16.12
CA ASP A 110 0.25 8.83 15.23
C ASP A 110 0.55 9.19 13.78
N ILE A 111 0.69 8.16 12.95
CA ILE A 111 0.87 8.26 11.50
C ILE A 111 -0.36 7.76 10.72
N THR A 112 -1.49 7.51 11.39
CA THR A 112 -2.71 6.97 10.76
C THR A 112 -3.15 7.82 9.58
N LYS A 113 -3.20 9.14 9.74
CA LYS A 113 -3.56 10.06 8.64
C LYS A 113 -2.57 10.02 7.47
N TYR A 114 -1.30 9.75 7.74
CA TYR A 114 -0.29 9.62 6.69
C TYR A 114 -0.52 8.32 5.92
N ILE A 115 -0.66 7.19 6.61
CA ILE A 115 -0.97 5.89 6.01
C ILE A 115 -2.30 5.92 5.25
N GLU A 116 -3.34 6.55 5.80
CA GLU A 116 -4.63 6.69 5.12
C GLU A 116 -4.53 7.57 3.86
N ARG A 117 -3.73 8.65 3.89
CA ARG A 117 -3.48 9.48 2.70
C ARG A 117 -2.67 8.74 1.65
N GLU A 118 -1.63 8.02 2.06
CA GLU A 118 -0.82 7.22 1.16
C GLU A 118 -1.66 6.10 0.55
N ALA A 119 -2.45 5.40 1.36
CA ALA A 119 -3.41 4.41 0.91
C ALA A 119 -4.47 5.02 -0.01
N ALA A 120 -5.00 6.23 0.28
CA ALA A 120 -5.96 6.91 -0.58
C ALA A 120 -5.35 7.40 -1.89
N LEU A 121 -4.09 7.85 -1.89
CA LEU A 121 -3.35 8.21 -3.11
C LEU A 121 -3.06 6.96 -3.93
N LYS A 122 -2.59 5.89 -3.30
CA LYS A 122 -2.38 4.59 -3.94
C LYS A 122 -3.68 4.03 -4.48
N LYS A 123 -4.77 4.13 -3.72
CA LYS A 123 -6.12 3.74 -4.13
C LYS A 123 -6.67 4.64 -5.24
N SER A 124 -6.39 5.94 -5.26
CA SER A 124 -6.73 6.82 -6.39
C SER A 124 -5.94 6.49 -7.65
N VAL A 125 -4.72 5.95 -7.50
CA VAL A 125 -3.91 5.42 -8.60
C VAL A 125 -4.39 4.01 -9.02
N GLU A 126 -4.98 3.23 -8.12
CA GLU A 126 -5.42 1.83 -8.35
C GLU A 126 -6.91 1.67 -8.72
N GLU A 127 -7.78 2.59 -8.27
CA GLU A 127 -9.22 2.71 -8.59
C GLU A 127 -9.43 3.37 -9.96
N MET A 128 -8.41 4.05 -10.49
CA MET A 128 -8.35 4.46 -11.88
C MET A 128 -7.38 3.56 -12.63
N ALA A 129 -7.93 2.63 -13.39
CA ALA A 129 -7.31 1.88 -14.47
C ALA A 129 -6.93 0.41 -14.18
N ALA A 130 -7.35 -0.45 -15.09
CA ALA A 130 -6.40 -1.40 -15.63
C ALA A 130 -5.23 -0.59 -16.21
N ASN A 131 -4.04 -0.52 -15.60
CA ASN A 131 -2.80 0.19 -16.03
C ASN A 131 -2.87 1.09 -17.31
N LEU A 132 -3.86 1.97 -17.43
CA LEU A 132 -4.08 2.79 -18.62
C LEU A 132 -3.33 4.07 -18.34
N VAL A 133 -2.21 4.24 -19.02
CA VAL A 133 -1.38 5.43 -18.98
C VAL A 133 -1.88 6.38 -20.07
N PRO A 134 -2.62 7.45 -19.75
CA PRO A 134 -3.07 8.40 -20.76
C PRO A 134 -1.85 9.11 -21.34
N ILE A 135 -1.73 9.11 -22.67
CA ILE A 135 -0.65 9.81 -23.39
C ILE A 135 -1.18 11.03 -24.15
N SER A 136 -2.51 11.14 -24.29
CA SER A 136 -3.19 12.34 -24.79
C SER A 136 -4.61 12.41 -24.20
N CYS A 137 -5.37 13.46 -24.56
CA CYS A 137 -6.77 13.61 -24.13
C CYS A 137 -7.69 12.47 -24.61
N SER A 138 -7.29 11.68 -25.59
CA SER A 138 -8.14 10.64 -26.21
C SER A 138 -7.44 9.29 -26.39
N ILE A 139 -6.15 9.19 -26.07
CA ILE A 139 -5.33 7.99 -26.26
C ILE A 139 -4.69 7.57 -24.93
N ALA A 140 -4.77 6.28 -24.62
CA ALA A 140 -4.08 5.68 -23.48
C ALA A 140 -3.33 4.40 -23.86
N VAL A 141 -2.24 4.13 -23.16
CA VAL A 141 -1.44 2.91 -23.30
C VAL A 141 -1.80 1.95 -22.18
N LEU A 142 -2.08 0.70 -22.51
CA LEU A 142 -2.27 -0.40 -21.57
C LEU A 142 -1.10 -1.38 -21.72
N PRO A 143 -0.10 -1.36 -20.83
CA PRO A 143 0.98 -2.34 -20.85
C PRO A 143 0.50 -3.66 -20.24
N LEU A 144 0.63 -4.75 -21.00
CA LEU A 144 0.36 -6.12 -20.57
C LEU A 144 1.65 -6.73 -20.04
N THR A 145 1.82 -6.71 -18.72
CA THR A 145 3.03 -7.22 -18.05
C THR A 145 3.04 -8.73 -17.86
N GLN A 146 1.87 -9.37 -17.93
CA GLN A 146 1.70 -10.81 -17.74
C GLN A 146 0.55 -11.36 -18.61
N PRO A 147 0.58 -12.62 -19.07
CA PRO A 147 -0.54 -13.23 -19.78
C PRO A 147 -1.83 -13.19 -18.97
N ILE A 148 -2.98 -13.12 -19.65
CA ILE A 148 -4.31 -13.17 -19.04
C ILE A 148 -4.65 -14.66 -18.85
N VAL A 149 -4.45 -15.19 -17.64
CA VAL A 149 -4.67 -16.61 -17.31
C VAL A 149 -6.04 -16.86 -16.68
N SER A 150 -6.59 -18.07 -16.89
CA SER A 150 -7.95 -18.43 -16.52
C SER A 150 -8.04 -19.17 -15.19
N GLU A 151 -8.81 -18.63 -14.25
CA GLU A 151 -9.61 -19.37 -13.27
C GLU A 151 -10.73 -18.46 -12.72
N LEU A 152 -10.46 -17.16 -12.52
CA LEU A 152 -11.44 -16.15 -12.08
C LEU A 152 -11.25 -14.74 -12.72
N GLU A 153 -10.20 -14.53 -13.52
CA GLU A 153 -9.66 -13.17 -13.82
C GLU A 153 -9.96 -12.54 -15.21
N PRO A 154 -10.18 -13.27 -16.33
CA PRO A 154 -10.31 -12.63 -17.65
C PRO A 154 -11.51 -11.69 -17.79
N GLY A 155 -12.67 -12.07 -17.25
CA GLY A 155 -13.88 -11.24 -17.29
C GLY A 155 -13.73 -9.95 -16.48
N TYR A 156 -13.15 -10.07 -15.29
CA TYR A 156 -12.87 -8.93 -14.42
C TYR A 156 -11.87 -7.95 -15.04
N PHE A 157 -10.79 -8.46 -15.66
CA PHE A 157 -9.84 -7.64 -16.39
C PHE A 157 -10.52 -6.84 -17.51
N ILE A 158 -11.32 -7.50 -18.34
CA ILE A 158 -12.00 -6.86 -19.46
C ILE A 158 -13.00 -5.82 -18.97
N GLU A 159 -13.84 -6.16 -17.99
CA GLU A 159 -14.78 -5.22 -17.37
C GLU A 159 -14.06 -3.99 -16.82
N LYS A 160 -12.94 -4.18 -16.11
CA LYS A 160 -12.14 -3.09 -15.56
C LYS A 160 -11.56 -2.19 -16.66
N VAL A 161 -11.01 -2.76 -17.74
CA VAL A 161 -10.48 -1.97 -18.88
C VAL A 161 -11.61 -1.17 -19.53
N LEU A 162 -12.73 -1.80 -19.87
CA LEU A 162 -13.86 -1.12 -20.53
C LEU A 162 -14.43 0.01 -19.68
N THR A 163 -14.60 -0.22 -18.38
CA THR A 163 -15.06 0.80 -17.42
C THR A 163 -14.07 1.96 -17.32
N SER A 164 -12.77 1.66 -17.28
CA SER A 164 -11.73 2.68 -17.19
C SER A 164 -11.65 3.54 -18.45
N VAL A 165 -11.73 2.92 -19.64
CA VAL A 165 -11.78 3.62 -20.93
C VAL A 165 -12.99 4.55 -21.01
N HIS A 166 -14.14 4.08 -20.55
CA HIS A 166 -15.36 4.89 -20.53
C HIS A 166 -15.24 6.09 -19.58
N SER A 167 -14.83 5.86 -18.33
CA SER A 167 -14.70 6.92 -17.31
C SER A 167 -13.65 7.97 -17.69
N LEU A 168 -12.54 7.56 -18.30
CA LEU A 168 -11.47 8.46 -18.75
C LEU A 168 -11.76 9.11 -20.11
N GLN A 169 -12.90 8.83 -20.74
CA GLN A 169 -13.30 9.32 -22.07
C GLN A 169 -12.28 9.00 -23.20
N ILE A 170 -11.41 8.02 -23.00
CA ILE A 170 -10.43 7.56 -23.99
C ILE A 170 -11.17 7.03 -25.21
N THR A 171 -10.74 7.39 -26.42
CA THR A 171 -11.30 6.86 -27.69
C THR A 171 -10.48 5.72 -28.26
N LYS A 172 -9.18 5.66 -27.93
CA LYS A 172 -8.21 4.72 -28.49
C LYS A 172 -7.28 4.18 -27.41
N VAL A 173 -7.12 2.85 -27.35
CA VAL A 173 -6.20 2.18 -26.43
C VAL A 173 -5.11 1.46 -27.19
N ILE A 174 -3.86 1.71 -26.81
CA ILE A 174 -2.69 0.97 -27.30
C ILE A 174 -2.35 -0.10 -26.28
N LEU A 175 -2.63 -1.36 -26.59
CA LEU A 175 -2.22 -2.51 -25.78
C LEU A 175 -0.78 -2.90 -26.14
N ASP A 176 0.17 -2.66 -25.24
CA ASP A 176 1.57 -3.04 -25.41
C ASP A 176 1.84 -4.41 -24.79
N VAL A 177 2.28 -5.37 -25.61
CA VAL A 177 2.54 -6.76 -25.22
C VAL A 177 4.04 -7.09 -25.21
N THR A 178 4.90 -6.08 -25.10
CA THR A 178 6.37 -6.25 -25.13
C THR A 178 6.91 -7.20 -24.03
N ALA A 179 6.22 -7.25 -22.90
CA ALA A 179 6.55 -8.13 -21.77
C ALA A 179 6.00 -9.56 -21.90
N ILE A 180 5.23 -9.87 -22.96
CA ILE A 180 4.69 -11.21 -23.19
C ILE A 180 5.71 -12.05 -23.96
N TYR A 181 6.16 -13.14 -23.33
CA TYR A 181 7.15 -14.08 -23.88
C TYR A 181 6.50 -15.32 -24.49
N GLU A 182 5.33 -15.71 -23.97
CA GLU A 182 4.57 -16.88 -24.40
C GLU A 182 3.10 -16.47 -24.58
N ALA A 183 2.51 -16.88 -25.70
CA ALA A 183 1.10 -16.63 -26.01
C ALA A 183 0.43 -17.95 -26.37
N ASP A 184 -0.56 -18.33 -25.58
CA ASP A 184 -1.40 -19.50 -25.79
C ASP A 184 -2.77 -19.09 -26.37
N ALA A 185 -3.69 -20.06 -26.47
CA ALA A 185 -5.04 -19.81 -26.94
C ALA A 185 -5.81 -18.86 -26.01
N ASN A 186 -5.60 -18.95 -24.69
CA ASN A 186 -6.29 -18.13 -23.69
C ASN A 186 -5.92 -16.65 -23.81
N PHE A 187 -4.63 -16.36 -24.06
CA PHE A 187 -4.15 -15.01 -24.33
C PHE A 187 -4.83 -14.41 -25.57
N TYR A 188 -4.94 -15.19 -26.64
CA TYR A 188 -5.63 -14.76 -27.86
C TYR A 188 -7.12 -14.49 -27.63
N ASP A 189 -7.82 -15.39 -26.95
CA ASP A 189 -9.25 -15.25 -26.67
C ASP A 189 -9.52 -14.00 -25.82
N SER A 190 -8.66 -13.73 -24.83
CA SER A 190 -8.75 -12.56 -23.97
C SER A 190 -8.55 -11.24 -24.74
N ILE A 191 -7.52 -11.16 -25.60
CA ILE A 191 -7.29 -9.98 -26.45
C ILE A 191 -8.47 -9.77 -27.41
N THR A 192 -8.97 -10.84 -28.01
CA THR A 192 -10.08 -10.77 -28.96
C THR A 192 -11.37 -10.32 -28.28
N LEU A 193 -11.64 -10.84 -27.08
CA LEU A 193 -12.80 -10.45 -26.30
C LEU A 193 -12.72 -8.99 -25.86
N LEU A 194 -11.55 -8.53 -25.42
CA LEU A 194 -11.31 -7.11 -25.11
C LEU A 194 -11.52 -6.21 -26.32
N ALA A 195 -10.93 -6.56 -27.47
CA ALA A 195 -11.06 -5.79 -28.72
C ALA A 195 -12.52 -5.70 -29.18
N ARG A 196 -13.29 -6.78 -29.05
CA ARG A 196 -14.74 -6.79 -29.34
C ARG A 196 -15.50 -5.89 -28.36
N GLY A 197 -15.21 -5.99 -27.07
CA GLY A 197 -15.82 -5.14 -26.04
C GLY A 197 -15.57 -3.65 -26.33
N MET A 198 -14.33 -3.29 -26.62
CA MET A 198 -13.93 -1.93 -27.01
C MET A 198 -14.71 -1.43 -28.22
N LYS A 199 -14.83 -2.26 -29.26
CA LYS A 199 -15.60 -1.92 -30.46
C LYS A 199 -17.09 -1.70 -30.17
N LEU A 200 -17.68 -2.50 -29.29
CA LEU A 200 -19.10 -2.37 -28.90
C LEU A 200 -19.38 -1.05 -28.16
N ILE A 201 -18.41 -0.53 -27.40
CA ILE A 201 -18.51 0.77 -26.73
C ILE A 201 -18.01 1.94 -27.61
N GLY A 202 -17.78 1.70 -28.90
CA GLY A 202 -17.37 2.72 -29.87
C GLY A 202 -15.92 3.20 -29.72
N LYS A 203 -15.04 2.32 -29.22
CA LYS A 203 -13.63 2.61 -28.93
C LYS A 203 -12.72 1.73 -29.78
N GLU A 204 -11.52 2.25 -30.08
CA GLU A 204 -10.53 1.56 -30.89
C GLU A 204 -9.43 0.95 -30.03
N MET A 205 -8.87 -0.16 -30.50
CA MET A 205 -7.77 -0.86 -29.85
C MET A 205 -6.66 -1.13 -30.87
N ILE A 206 -5.42 -0.87 -30.48
CA ILE A 206 -4.19 -1.10 -31.24
C ILE A 206 -3.31 -2.06 -30.43
N LEU A 207 -2.59 -2.95 -31.10
CA LEU A 207 -1.59 -3.83 -30.49
C LEU A 207 -0.17 -3.37 -30.83
N THR A 208 0.74 -3.45 -29.86
CA THR A 208 2.16 -3.16 -30.08
C THR A 208 3.07 -4.14 -29.35
N GLY A 209 4.31 -4.30 -29.82
CA GLY A 209 5.33 -5.00 -29.03
C GLY A 209 5.38 -6.52 -29.20
N PHE A 210 4.73 -7.08 -30.23
CA PHE A 210 4.86 -8.51 -30.50
C PHE A 210 6.31 -8.90 -30.81
N ARG A 211 6.85 -9.82 -30.01
CA ARG A 211 8.15 -10.44 -30.29
C ARG A 211 8.04 -11.37 -31.49
N PRO A 212 9.08 -11.52 -32.33
CA PRO A 212 9.04 -12.41 -33.49
C PRO A 212 8.66 -13.86 -33.16
N GLN A 213 9.11 -14.37 -32.00
CA GLN A 213 8.77 -15.72 -31.53
C GLN A 213 7.27 -15.86 -31.22
N VAL A 214 6.70 -14.89 -30.50
CA VAL A 214 5.27 -14.85 -30.18
C VAL A 214 4.43 -14.69 -31.45
N ALA A 215 4.82 -13.79 -32.36
CA ALA A 215 4.14 -13.60 -33.64
C ALA A 215 4.13 -14.88 -34.48
N LYS A 216 5.27 -15.61 -34.53
CA LYS A 216 5.37 -16.90 -35.22
C LYS A 216 4.44 -17.95 -34.59
N GLN A 217 4.40 -18.02 -33.25
CA GLN A 217 3.54 -18.96 -32.53
C GLN A 217 2.06 -18.68 -32.81
N MET A 218 1.63 -17.42 -32.67
CA MET A 218 0.23 -17.03 -32.94
C MET A 218 -0.15 -17.28 -34.41
N ALA A 219 0.75 -16.99 -35.36
CA ALA A 219 0.51 -17.27 -36.77
C ALA A 219 0.33 -18.78 -37.04
N ALA A 220 1.13 -19.64 -36.41
CA ALA A 220 1.02 -21.09 -36.53
C ALA A 220 -0.29 -21.64 -35.93
N MET A 221 -0.83 -20.97 -34.90
CA MET A 221 -2.11 -21.31 -34.27
C MET A 221 -3.34 -20.87 -35.10
N GLY A 222 -3.15 -20.17 -36.22
CA GLY A 222 -4.26 -19.68 -37.05
C GLY A 222 -5.03 -18.52 -36.41
N VAL A 223 -4.39 -17.79 -35.49
CA VAL A 223 -4.94 -16.60 -34.83
C VAL A 223 -5.39 -15.56 -35.87
N ASN A 224 -6.62 -15.06 -35.72
CA ASN A 224 -7.19 -14.05 -36.62
C ASN A 224 -7.42 -12.73 -35.88
N LEU A 225 -6.46 -11.81 -36.02
CA LEU A 225 -6.54 -10.45 -35.48
C LEU A 225 -7.03 -9.42 -36.52
N ARG A 226 -7.76 -9.85 -37.55
CA ARG A 226 -8.23 -8.96 -38.61
C ARG A 226 -9.12 -7.85 -38.04
N GLY A 227 -8.77 -6.61 -38.38
CA GLY A 227 -9.48 -5.41 -37.89
C GLY A 227 -8.92 -4.83 -36.59
N ILE A 228 -7.83 -5.40 -36.06
CA ILE A 228 -7.01 -4.78 -35.01
C ILE A 228 -5.72 -4.28 -35.67
N GLU A 229 -5.39 -3.01 -35.48
CA GLU A 229 -4.11 -2.48 -35.98
C GLU A 229 -2.95 -2.97 -35.11
N ILE A 230 -1.84 -3.32 -35.76
CA ILE A 230 -0.66 -3.86 -35.08
C ILE A 230 0.58 -3.08 -35.54
N TYR A 231 1.34 -2.56 -34.59
CA TYR A 231 2.62 -1.90 -34.84
C TYR A 231 3.77 -2.63 -34.12
N PRO A 232 5.01 -2.58 -34.63
CA PRO A 232 6.13 -3.26 -34.01
C PRO A 232 6.51 -2.69 -32.64
N THR A 233 6.28 -1.38 -32.42
CA THR A 233 6.64 -0.69 -31.17
C THR A 233 5.62 0.37 -30.82
N LEU A 234 5.52 0.71 -29.54
CA LEU A 234 4.74 1.84 -29.05
C LEU A 234 5.14 3.15 -29.75
N LYS A 235 6.45 3.39 -29.91
CA LYS A 235 6.98 4.57 -30.63
C LYS A 235 6.40 4.69 -32.03
N ARG A 236 6.37 3.60 -32.79
CA ARG A 236 5.82 3.61 -34.16
C ARG A 236 4.31 3.88 -34.18
N ALA A 237 3.56 3.34 -33.21
CA ALA A 237 2.14 3.63 -33.11
C ALA A 237 1.90 5.13 -32.84
N MET A 238 2.70 5.75 -31.97
CA MET A 238 2.62 7.19 -31.68
C MET A 238 3.10 8.12 -32.81
N GLU A 239 3.84 7.61 -33.80
CA GLU A 239 4.17 8.40 -34.99
C GLU A 239 2.96 8.54 -35.94
N VAL A 240 1.96 7.65 -35.80
CA VAL A 240 0.75 7.63 -36.62
C VAL A 240 -0.41 8.34 -35.93
N TYR A 241 -0.38 8.43 -34.60
CA TYR A 241 -1.45 8.93 -33.72
C TYR A 241 -0.95 9.95 -32.70
#